data_AF-A0A2G2ZV27-F1
#
_entry.id   AF-A0A2G2ZV27-F1
#
_cell.length_a   1.000
_cell.length_b   1.000
_cell.length_c   1.000
_cell.angle_alpha   90.00
_cell.angle_beta   90.00
_cell.angle_gamma   90.00
#
_symmetry.space_group_name_H-M   'P 1'
#
loop_
_entity.id
_entity.type
_entity.pdbx_description
1 polymer ?
#
loop_
_entity_poly.entity_id
_entity_poly.type
_entity_poly.pdbx_seq_one_letter_code
_entity_poly.pdbx_strand_id
1 'polypeptide(L)'
;MYGFLLLFFFLFTFNNQNISYAQEPPSISGYKCNPNQFNPCQTYVFFRAKGPEFLDLASIGDLFSVSRLMIANPSNISNPNTTLVNNQPLFVPISCSCNTVNATFGSISYAGLNYTFKPGDTMYGISTSKFGNLTTYQSVEAINPTVVPENIDIGQSIKFPIFCKCPNSTTQPRLGINGNNTKPLDTLFIPLTNLPNLPQNTSNTPPPPPPPTSLPPIVQENDRKGTIIGLAIALGLCGALLILFVGLFYKERKVKKEKYSDVERQKSQYLGSKKGSFDKDVEVNLMADVSECLDKYKMYKIEQLWEATDGFDEGCLIQGSVYKGTIDGEKFAIKKMKWNAREELKILQKVNHGNLVKLEGFCIDPKEANCYLVYEYVENGSLHSWLHGDKPEKLSWVTRLRIATDVANGLLYIHEHTRPRVVHKDIKSSNILLDANMRAKVANFGLAKSGCNAITMHIVGTQGYIAPEYLTDGIVSTKMDVFSFGVVLLELVSGKEAIDDEGKVLWAKVGEFSEGSEERKVRKLQEWMDESFLREELTMESVVNVMSVAISCVNKDPSRRPGMVEIVYALSKSIDLFSDVSEEGLSPRQVTAR
;
A
#
# COMPACT_ATOMS: atom_id res chain seq x y z
N MET A 1 22.04 -26.21 -35.68
CA MET A 1 22.05 -26.57 -34.25
C MET A 1 23.26 -25.95 -33.52
N TYR A 2 23.53 -24.65 -33.70
CA TYR A 2 24.59 -23.89 -32.98
C TYR A 2 24.25 -22.39 -32.80
N GLY A 3 22.98 -21.99 -32.96
CA GLY A 3 22.54 -20.59 -32.83
C GLY A 3 21.63 -20.30 -31.63
N PHE A 4 21.17 -21.33 -30.92
CA PHE A 4 20.19 -21.21 -29.83
C PHE A 4 20.79 -21.42 -28.43
N LEU A 5 22.10 -21.71 -28.33
CA LEU A 5 22.81 -21.99 -27.08
C LEU A 5 23.66 -20.81 -26.57
N LEU A 6 23.79 -19.73 -27.35
CA LEU A 6 24.54 -18.53 -26.94
C LEU A 6 23.65 -17.45 -26.30
N LEU A 7 22.33 -17.48 -26.51
CA LEU A 7 21.40 -16.54 -25.87
C LEU A 7 21.09 -16.89 -24.40
N PHE A 8 21.33 -18.15 -24.01
CA PHE A 8 21.07 -18.61 -22.64
C PHE A 8 22.23 -18.37 -21.67
N PHE A 9 23.43 -18.05 -22.17
CA PHE A 9 24.62 -17.80 -21.33
C PHE A 9 24.89 -16.31 -21.04
N PHE A 10 24.24 -15.39 -21.77
CA PHE A 10 24.34 -13.94 -21.50
C PHE A 10 23.26 -13.41 -20.55
N LEU A 11 22.22 -14.20 -20.26
CA LEU A 11 21.17 -13.85 -19.30
C LEU A 11 21.45 -14.34 -17.86
N PHE A 12 22.60 -14.96 -17.61
CA PHE A 12 22.95 -15.52 -16.30
C PHE A 12 24.10 -14.83 -15.56
N THR A 13 24.60 -13.68 -16.06
CA THR A 13 25.71 -12.94 -15.41
C THR A 13 25.48 -11.45 -15.18
N PHE A 14 24.26 -10.94 -15.28
CA PHE A 14 23.90 -9.60 -14.79
C PHE A 14 22.50 -9.57 -14.16
N ASN A 15 22.40 -10.04 -12.91
CA ASN A 15 21.66 -9.35 -11.84
C ASN A 15 21.83 -10.08 -10.50
N ASN A 16 23.05 -10.10 -9.97
CA ASN A 16 23.25 -10.04 -8.53
C ASN A 16 23.51 -8.57 -8.18
N GLN A 17 22.46 -7.74 -8.30
CA GLN A 17 22.37 -6.56 -7.46
C GLN A 17 21.41 -6.92 -6.34
N ASN A 18 21.98 -7.27 -5.20
CA ASN A 18 21.28 -7.13 -3.93
C ASN A 18 20.81 -5.67 -3.86
N ILE A 19 19.54 -5.44 -4.15
CA ILE A 19 18.90 -4.17 -3.79
C ILE A 19 18.79 -4.20 -2.28
N SER A 20 19.85 -3.75 -1.61
CA SER A 20 19.74 -3.32 -0.22
C SER A 20 18.75 -2.16 -0.21
N TYR A 21 17.55 -2.41 0.28
CA TYR A 21 16.61 -1.37 0.64
C TYR A 21 17.25 -0.54 1.77
N ALA A 22 17.99 0.51 1.40
CA ALA A 22 18.38 1.56 2.33
C ALA A 22 17.13 2.38 2.64
N GLN A 23 16.33 1.88 3.58
CA GLN A 23 15.19 2.59 4.12
C GLN A 23 15.73 3.78 4.94
N GLU A 24 15.20 5.00 4.73
CA GLU A 24 15.67 6.19 5.46
C GLU A 24 15.62 5.96 6.98
N PRO A 25 16.58 6.52 7.74
CA PRO A 25 16.61 6.37 9.19
C PRO A 25 15.34 6.96 9.80
N PRO A 26 14.86 6.37 10.92
CA PRO A 26 13.61 6.75 11.55
C PRO A 26 13.81 8.10 12.23
N SER A 27 12.80 8.96 12.12
CA SER A 27 12.85 10.29 12.72
C SER A 27 13.00 10.20 14.24
N ILE A 28 14.17 10.60 14.75
CA ILE A 28 14.41 10.84 16.18
C ILE A 28 13.69 12.11 16.71
N SER A 29 12.92 12.78 15.85
CA SER A 29 12.21 14.02 16.18
C SER A 29 11.12 13.74 17.21
N GLY A 30 11.23 14.39 18.36
CA GLY A 30 10.35 14.17 19.51
C GLY A 30 11.00 13.40 20.65
N TYR A 31 12.09 12.63 20.43
CA TYR A 31 12.81 11.93 21.50
C TYR A 31 14.14 12.58 21.88
N LYS A 32 14.50 13.70 21.25
CA LYS A 32 15.66 14.50 21.66
C LYS A 32 15.54 14.88 23.12
N CYS A 33 16.60 14.63 23.86
CA CYS A 33 16.68 14.92 25.29
C CYS A 33 18.02 15.58 25.59
N ASN A 34 18.06 16.34 26.69
CA ASN A 34 19.30 16.87 27.21
C ASN A 34 19.73 15.99 28.40
N PRO A 35 20.89 15.28 28.32
CA PRO A 35 21.34 14.40 29.41
C PRO A 35 21.43 15.10 30.77
N ASN A 36 21.71 16.41 30.78
CA ASN A 36 21.86 17.21 31.99
C ASN A 36 20.52 17.62 32.63
N GLN A 37 19.41 17.47 31.91
CA GLN A 37 18.06 17.89 32.33
C GLN A 37 17.05 16.74 32.29
N PHE A 38 17.52 15.52 32.02
CA PHE A 38 16.67 14.34 31.88
C PHE A 38 16.75 13.47 33.12
N ASN A 39 15.61 13.23 33.76
CA ASN A 39 15.49 12.29 34.86
C ASN A 39 15.01 10.93 34.32
N PRO A 40 15.83 9.86 34.40
CA PRO A 40 15.39 8.53 34.05
C PRO A 40 14.13 8.12 34.81
N CYS A 41 13.24 7.40 34.16
CA CYS A 41 11.97 6.98 34.75
C CYS A 41 11.61 5.56 34.34
N GLN A 42 10.84 4.90 35.20
CA GLN A 42 10.09 3.70 34.82
C GLN A 42 8.83 4.10 34.08
N THR A 43 8.59 3.46 32.93
CA THR A 43 7.37 3.62 32.14
C THR A 43 6.96 2.27 31.58
N TYR A 44 5.80 2.19 30.93
CA TYR A 44 5.31 0.95 30.33
C TYR A 44 5.22 1.10 28.82
N VAL A 45 5.58 0.03 28.11
CA VAL A 45 5.21 -0.14 26.71
C VAL A 45 3.97 -1.01 26.61
N PHE A 46 3.15 -0.70 25.61
CA PHE A 46 2.04 -1.55 25.24
C PHE A 46 2.51 -2.62 24.27
N PHE A 47 2.54 -3.87 24.71
CA PHE A 47 2.99 -5.01 23.92
C PHE A 47 1.82 -5.97 23.66
N ARG A 48 1.80 -6.60 22.50
CA ARG A 48 0.80 -7.63 22.14
C ARG A 48 1.47 -8.97 21.98
N ALA A 49 1.04 -9.95 22.78
CA ALA A 49 1.51 -11.34 22.70
C ALA A 49 1.30 -11.90 21.29
N LYS A 50 2.29 -12.59 20.72
CA LYS A 50 2.23 -13.17 19.37
C LYS A 50 2.80 -14.58 19.34
N GLY A 51 2.02 -15.52 18.83
CA GLY A 51 2.49 -16.89 18.64
C GLY A 51 3.43 -17.07 17.44
N PRO A 52 4.30 -18.09 17.47
CA PRO A 52 4.43 -19.10 18.53
C PRO A 52 5.38 -18.70 19.69
N GLU A 53 6.29 -17.74 19.49
CA GLU A 53 7.38 -17.45 20.45
C GLU A 53 6.97 -16.62 21.68
N PHE A 54 5.92 -15.80 21.60
CA PHE A 54 5.55 -14.86 22.66
C PHE A 54 4.13 -15.10 23.18
N LEU A 55 3.80 -16.36 23.47
CA LEU A 55 2.53 -16.77 24.11
C LEU A 55 2.70 -17.16 25.59
N ASP A 56 3.79 -16.74 26.22
CA ASP A 56 3.97 -16.89 27.66
C ASP A 56 4.77 -15.71 28.23
N LEU A 57 4.55 -15.39 29.50
CA LEU A 57 5.21 -14.25 30.13
C LEU A 57 6.71 -14.44 30.35
N ALA A 58 7.23 -15.67 30.30
CA ALA A 58 8.66 -15.92 30.41
C ALA A 58 9.38 -15.43 29.16
N SER A 59 8.92 -15.86 27.99
CA SER A 59 9.53 -15.49 26.71
C SER A 59 9.45 -13.98 26.45
N ILE A 60 8.38 -13.32 26.88
CA ILE A 60 8.25 -11.85 26.83
C ILE A 60 9.15 -11.19 27.89
N GLY A 61 9.22 -11.74 29.10
CA GLY A 61 10.13 -11.28 30.15
C GLY A 61 11.58 -11.32 29.71
N ASP A 62 12.00 -12.40 29.05
CA ASP A 62 13.35 -12.56 28.50
C ASP A 62 13.62 -11.50 27.41
N LEU A 63 12.67 -11.24 26.51
CA LEU A 63 12.79 -10.22 25.45
C LEU A 63 12.98 -8.80 25.99
N PHE A 64 12.26 -8.44 27.06
CA PHE A 64 12.31 -7.11 27.67
C PHE A 64 13.23 -7.01 28.89
N SER A 65 13.89 -8.11 29.27
CA SER A 65 14.75 -8.20 30.45
C SER A 65 14.04 -7.85 31.76
N VAL A 66 12.79 -8.34 31.92
CA VAL A 66 11.95 -8.12 33.11
C VAL A 66 11.35 -9.43 33.62
N SER A 67 10.97 -9.48 34.89
CA SER A 67 10.35 -10.68 35.46
C SER A 67 8.89 -10.84 35.03
N ARG A 68 8.38 -12.09 35.03
CA ARG A 68 6.97 -12.40 34.73
C ARG A 68 6.00 -11.58 35.61
N LEU A 69 6.35 -11.38 36.89
CA LEU A 69 5.55 -10.60 37.84
C LEU A 69 5.49 -9.10 37.48
N MET A 70 6.58 -8.56 36.95
CA MET A 70 6.65 -7.15 36.51
C MET A 70 5.74 -6.88 35.30
N ILE A 71 5.41 -7.91 34.52
CA ILE A 71 4.43 -7.82 33.43
C ILE A 71 3.02 -8.17 33.93
N ALA A 72 2.90 -9.23 34.73
CA ALA A 72 1.62 -9.75 35.20
C ALA A 72 0.84 -8.74 36.04
N ASN A 73 1.50 -8.07 36.99
CA ASN A 73 0.86 -7.10 37.90
C ASN A 73 0.20 -5.92 37.15
N PRO A 74 0.91 -5.14 36.32
CA PRO A 74 0.30 -4.04 35.58
C PRO A 74 -0.67 -4.52 34.49
N SER A 75 -0.51 -5.76 34.00
CA SER A 75 -1.41 -6.35 32.99
C SER A 75 -2.62 -7.10 33.59
N ASN A 76 -2.80 -7.02 34.92
CA ASN A 76 -3.88 -7.66 35.68
C ASN A 76 -3.92 -9.21 35.57
N ILE A 77 -2.79 -9.88 35.30
CA ILE A 77 -2.71 -11.35 35.13
C ILE A 77 -2.51 -12.01 36.50
N SER A 78 -3.48 -12.81 36.93
CA SER A 78 -3.48 -13.44 38.26
C SER A 78 -2.47 -14.59 38.39
N ASN A 79 -2.19 -15.32 37.32
CA ASN A 79 -1.23 -16.43 37.31
C ASN A 79 -0.13 -16.19 36.24
N PRO A 80 1.11 -15.84 36.66
CA PRO A 80 2.21 -15.53 35.76
C PRO A 80 2.72 -16.70 34.88
N ASN A 81 2.25 -17.92 35.13
CA ASN A 81 2.59 -19.12 34.36
C ASN A 81 1.52 -19.49 33.33
N THR A 82 0.49 -18.64 33.16
CA THR A 82 -0.55 -18.87 32.16
C THR A 82 -0.02 -18.64 30.75
N THR A 83 -0.43 -19.52 29.84
CA THR A 83 -0.26 -19.30 28.41
C THR A 83 -1.16 -18.14 27.99
N LEU A 84 -0.57 -17.19 27.29
CA LEU A 84 -1.23 -16.03 26.72
C LEU A 84 -1.91 -16.42 25.41
N VAL A 85 -2.98 -15.70 25.08
CA VAL A 85 -3.63 -15.81 23.77
C VAL A 85 -3.02 -14.83 22.77
N ASN A 86 -3.14 -15.13 21.48
CA ASN A 86 -2.60 -14.27 20.44
C ASN A 86 -3.26 -12.86 20.49
N ASN A 87 -2.46 -11.82 20.28
CA ASN A 87 -2.78 -10.40 20.43
C ASN A 87 -3.20 -9.93 21.84
N GLN A 88 -3.01 -10.75 22.89
CA GLN A 88 -3.29 -10.35 24.27
C GLN A 88 -2.48 -9.10 24.65
N PRO A 89 -3.14 -8.02 25.11
CA PRO A 89 -2.47 -6.78 25.49
C PRO A 89 -1.73 -6.94 26.81
N LEU A 90 -0.53 -6.39 26.89
CA LEU A 90 0.33 -6.40 28.07
C LEU A 90 0.95 -5.02 28.28
N PHE A 91 1.06 -4.62 29.54
CA PHE A 91 1.91 -3.52 29.95
C PHE A 91 3.25 -4.09 30.41
N VAL A 92 4.29 -3.82 29.63
CA VAL A 92 5.65 -4.30 29.91
C VAL A 92 6.49 -3.12 30.40
N PRO A 93 7.05 -3.18 31.62
CA PRO A 93 7.85 -2.06 32.12
C PRO A 93 9.17 -1.93 31.36
N ILE A 94 9.57 -0.69 31.11
CA ILE A 94 10.87 -0.34 30.53
C ILE A 94 11.50 0.82 31.30
N SER A 95 12.83 0.79 31.37
CA SER A 95 13.64 1.86 31.98
C SER A 95 13.99 2.90 30.93
N CYS A 96 13.33 4.06 30.97
CA CYS A 96 13.59 5.13 30.03
C CYS A 96 14.77 6.01 30.48
N SER A 97 15.78 6.16 29.63
CA SER A 97 16.94 7.03 29.85
C SER A 97 17.17 7.99 28.68
N CYS A 98 18.01 8.99 28.87
CA CYS A 98 18.52 9.85 27.81
C CYS A 98 19.94 9.40 27.46
N ASN A 99 20.15 8.91 26.24
CA ASN A 99 21.42 8.32 25.82
C ASN A 99 22.01 9.12 24.66
N THR A 100 23.30 9.38 24.72
CA THR A 100 24.05 10.03 23.64
C THR A 100 24.42 8.99 22.59
N VAL A 101 24.03 9.23 21.33
CA VAL A 101 24.24 8.27 20.22
C VAL A 101 25.49 8.62 19.43
N ASN A 102 25.46 9.73 18.69
CA ASN A 102 26.61 10.24 17.95
C ASN A 102 26.44 11.76 17.70
N ALA A 103 27.45 12.38 17.07
CA ALA A 103 27.42 13.81 16.76
C ALA A 103 26.25 14.22 15.84
N THR A 104 25.76 13.29 15.01
CA THR A 104 24.69 13.52 14.03
C THR A 104 23.30 13.49 14.67
N PHE A 105 23.05 12.52 15.56
CA PHE A 105 21.74 12.30 16.20
C PHE A 105 21.62 12.97 17.59
N GLY A 106 22.73 13.38 18.19
CA GLY A 106 22.75 13.97 19.53
C GLY A 106 22.33 12.99 20.61
N SER A 107 21.65 13.50 21.64
CA SER A 107 21.11 12.69 22.74
C SER A 107 19.61 12.45 22.55
N ILE A 108 19.21 11.18 22.64
CA ILE A 108 17.84 10.72 22.42
C ILE A 108 17.37 9.82 23.58
N SER A 109 16.07 9.88 23.86
CA SER A 109 15.45 9.15 24.96
C SER A 109 14.87 7.82 24.50
N TYR A 110 15.40 6.73 25.04
CA TYR A 110 14.98 5.36 24.76
C TYR A 110 15.40 4.40 25.88
N ALA A 111 14.75 3.25 25.95
CA ALA A 111 15.18 2.08 26.71
C ALA A 111 15.98 1.15 25.78
N GLY A 112 17.26 0.91 26.11
CA GLY A 112 18.14 0.05 25.30
C GLY A 112 18.04 -1.41 25.71
N LEU A 113 17.37 -2.25 24.93
CA LEU A 113 17.19 -3.67 25.22
C LEU A 113 18.20 -4.52 24.45
N ASN A 114 18.96 -5.38 25.14
CA ASN A 114 19.91 -6.25 24.48
C ASN A 114 19.21 -7.52 23.99
N TYR A 115 19.43 -7.89 22.73
CA TYR A 115 18.91 -9.11 22.14
C TYR A 115 20.03 -9.96 21.56
N THR A 116 20.02 -11.26 21.86
CA THR A 116 21.01 -12.23 21.39
C THR A 116 20.49 -12.96 20.16
N PHE A 117 21.22 -12.84 19.04
CA PHE A 117 20.81 -13.35 17.74
C PHE A 117 20.76 -14.89 17.70
N LYS A 118 19.67 -15.43 17.16
CA LYS A 118 19.43 -16.86 16.93
C LYS A 118 19.48 -17.17 15.42
N PRO A 119 19.60 -18.44 15.00
CA PRO A 119 19.57 -18.81 13.59
C PRO A 119 18.30 -18.27 12.89
N GLY A 120 18.46 -17.57 11.77
CA GLY A 120 17.37 -16.98 11.01
C GLY A 120 16.89 -15.60 11.49
N ASP A 121 17.46 -15.06 12.58
CA ASP A 121 17.16 -13.71 13.03
C ASP A 121 17.78 -12.66 12.09
N THR A 122 17.04 -11.58 11.86
CA THR A 122 17.52 -10.37 11.18
C THR A 122 17.17 -9.15 12.03
N MET A 123 17.94 -8.06 11.94
CA MET A 123 17.59 -6.81 12.64
C MET A 123 16.16 -6.35 12.30
N TYR A 124 15.75 -6.49 11.03
CA TYR A 124 14.40 -6.22 10.57
C TYR A 124 13.35 -7.11 11.24
N GLY A 125 13.55 -8.43 11.22
CA GLY A 125 12.63 -9.40 11.82
C GLY A 125 12.49 -9.21 13.33
N ILE A 126 13.59 -8.93 14.04
CA ILE A 126 13.55 -8.68 15.48
C ILE A 126 12.77 -7.39 15.77
N SER A 127 13.02 -6.31 15.02
CA SER A 127 12.35 -5.01 15.22
C SER A 127 10.84 -5.09 14.96
N THR A 128 10.46 -5.75 13.86
CA THR A 128 9.07 -5.79 13.40
C THR A 128 8.24 -6.89 14.03
N SER A 129 8.82 -8.08 14.18
CA SER A 129 8.11 -9.28 14.61
C SER A 129 8.27 -9.56 16.09
N LYS A 130 9.50 -9.49 16.64
CA LYS A 130 9.77 -9.78 18.06
C LYS A 130 9.40 -8.62 18.97
N PHE A 131 9.92 -7.42 18.70
CA PHE A 131 9.53 -6.19 19.40
C PHE A 131 8.21 -5.60 18.91
N GLY A 132 7.52 -6.24 17.95
CA GLY A 132 6.17 -5.85 17.54
C GLY A 132 6.05 -4.41 17.01
N ASN A 133 7.07 -3.93 16.28
CA ASN A 133 7.19 -2.55 15.78
C ASN A 133 7.39 -1.47 16.86
N LEU A 134 7.78 -1.84 18.09
CA LEU A 134 8.19 -0.87 19.12
C LEU A 134 9.52 -0.16 18.80
N THR A 135 10.24 -0.67 17.80
CA THR A 135 11.47 -0.09 17.25
C THR A 135 11.59 -0.43 15.76
N THR A 136 12.57 0.15 15.08
CA THR A 136 12.83 -0.09 13.66
C THR A 136 14.30 -0.48 13.48
N TYR A 137 14.61 -1.26 12.45
CA TYR A 137 15.98 -1.75 12.26
C TYR A 137 16.96 -0.61 11.97
N GLN A 138 16.50 0.47 11.34
CA GLN A 138 17.34 1.65 11.10
C GLN A 138 17.69 2.37 12.41
N SER A 139 16.79 2.35 13.41
CA SER A 139 17.12 2.84 14.75
C SER A 139 18.22 1.97 15.38
N VAL A 140 18.13 0.66 15.19
CA VAL A 140 19.09 -0.32 15.70
C VAL A 140 20.45 -0.09 15.06
N GLU A 141 20.51 0.12 13.75
CA GLU A 141 21.74 0.44 13.03
C GLU A 141 22.37 1.75 13.52
N ALA A 142 21.55 2.80 13.66
CA ALA A 142 22.01 4.11 14.13
C ALA A 142 22.62 4.07 15.54
N ILE A 143 22.12 3.21 16.45
CA ILE A 143 22.64 3.09 17.81
C ILE A 143 23.74 2.04 17.98
N ASN A 144 23.98 1.20 16.97
CA ASN A 144 25.05 0.19 16.95
C ASN A 144 25.97 0.39 15.74
N PRO A 145 26.72 1.51 15.66
CA PRO A 145 27.49 1.88 14.46
C PRO A 145 28.62 0.91 14.11
N THR A 146 29.01 0.02 15.03
CA THR A 146 30.07 -0.99 14.82
C THR A 146 29.52 -2.32 14.29
N VAL A 147 28.20 -2.46 14.18
CA VAL A 147 27.55 -3.70 13.75
C VAL A 147 27.20 -3.59 12.28
N VAL A 148 27.66 -4.54 11.48
CA VAL A 148 27.33 -4.64 10.05
C VAL A 148 26.12 -5.58 9.92
N PRO A 149 24.96 -5.12 9.39
CA PRO A 149 23.74 -5.94 9.32
C PRO A 149 23.90 -7.28 8.60
N GLU A 150 24.78 -7.34 7.59
CA GLU A 150 25.07 -8.53 6.78
C GLU A 150 26.01 -9.53 7.49
N ASN A 151 26.65 -9.15 8.59
CA ASN A 151 27.66 -9.95 9.28
C ASN A 151 27.44 -9.97 10.79
N ILE A 152 26.31 -10.55 11.21
CA ILE A 152 25.93 -10.74 12.62
C ILE A 152 26.08 -12.22 12.98
N ASP A 153 26.90 -12.51 13.98
CA ASP A 153 27.13 -13.89 14.43
C ASP A 153 25.98 -14.40 15.30
N ILE A 154 25.66 -15.69 15.17
CA ILE A 154 24.72 -16.36 16.08
C ILE A 154 25.30 -16.31 17.49
N GLY A 155 24.52 -15.81 18.45
CA GLY A 155 24.97 -15.58 19.83
C GLY A 155 25.52 -14.18 20.10
N GLN A 156 25.69 -13.34 19.06
CA GLN A 156 26.04 -11.92 19.25
C GLN A 156 24.87 -11.16 19.87
N SER A 157 25.14 -10.33 20.87
CA SER A 157 24.14 -9.50 21.55
C SER A 157 24.22 -8.05 21.06
N ILE A 158 23.11 -7.51 20.57
CA ILE A 158 23.01 -6.15 20.01
C ILE A 158 21.86 -5.41 20.68
N LYS A 159 21.99 -4.08 20.80
CA LYS A 159 21.03 -3.23 21.52
C LYS A 159 19.91 -2.76 20.59
N PHE A 160 18.66 -2.87 21.01
CA PHE A 160 17.47 -2.40 20.33
C PHE A 160 16.87 -1.21 21.09
N PRO A 161 16.73 -0.02 20.48
CA PRO A 161 16.23 1.16 21.17
C PRO A 161 14.70 1.20 21.16
N ILE A 162 14.05 1.08 22.32
CA ILE A 162 12.62 1.31 22.47
C ILE A 162 12.40 2.76 22.93
N PHE A 163 11.97 3.63 22.01
CA PHE A 163 11.84 5.06 22.29
C PHE A 163 10.78 5.35 23.36
N CYS A 164 11.09 6.26 24.28
CA CYS A 164 10.27 6.52 25.46
C CYS A 164 10.40 7.97 25.92
N LYS A 165 9.52 8.40 26.83
CA LYS A 165 9.54 9.74 27.45
C LYS A 165 9.21 9.64 28.93
N CYS A 166 9.82 10.53 29.70
CA CYS A 166 9.51 10.69 31.12
C CYS A 166 8.56 11.88 31.35
N PRO A 167 7.56 11.74 32.24
CA PRO A 167 6.66 12.84 32.58
C PRO A 167 7.42 13.98 33.29
N ASN A 168 7.23 15.23 32.84
CA ASN A 168 7.78 16.42 33.49
C ASN A 168 6.81 16.98 34.55
N SER A 169 7.36 17.54 35.63
CA SER A 169 6.61 18.09 36.78
C SER A 169 5.69 19.28 36.44
N THR A 170 5.77 19.84 35.23
CA THR A 170 4.96 20.97 34.75
C THR A 170 3.86 20.61 33.75
N THR A 171 3.71 19.34 33.38
CA THR A 171 2.61 18.89 32.52
C THR A 171 1.66 17.99 33.31
N GLN A 172 0.51 18.53 33.73
CA GLN A 172 -0.62 17.67 34.10
C GLN A 172 -0.97 16.76 32.91
N PRO A 173 -1.11 15.44 33.12
CA PRO A 173 -1.52 14.54 32.07
C PRO A 173 -3.01 14.76 31.78
N ARG A 174 -3.34 15.39 30.65
CA ARG A 174 -4.71 15.33 30.13
C ARG A 174 -4.96 13.93 29.59
N LEU A 175 -5.75 13.15 30.33
CA LEU A 175 -6.42 11.98 29.77
C LEU A 175 -7.39 12.45 28.69
N GLY A 176 -7.04 12.24 27.43
CA GLY A 176 -8.00 12.19 26.34
C GLY A 176 -8.74 10.84 26.36
N ILE A 177 -9.47 10.53 27.43
CA ILE A 177 -10.48 9.46 27.37
C ILE A 177 -11.69 10.05 26.69
N ASN A 178 -11.88 9.74 25.41
CA ASN A 178 -13.20 9.74 24.80
C ASN A 178 -13.54 8.29 24.42
N GLY A 179 -14.32 7.64 25.30
CA GLY A 179 -15.22 6.52 25.01
C GLY A 179 -14.64 5.23 24.38
N ASN A 180 -14.44 4.20 25.22
CA ASN A 180 -14.57 2.76 24.94
C ASN A 180 -14.31 2.22 23.50
N ASN A 181 -13.19 2.56 22.85
CA ASN A 181 -12.70 1.83 21.66
C ASN A 181 -11.18 1.99 21.50
N THR A 182 -10.39 1.16 22.18
CA THR A 182 -8.91 1.12 22.04
C THR A 182 -8.51 0.34 20.77
N LYS A 183 -7.81 0.99 19.82
CA LYS A 183 -7.26 0.36 18.59
C LYS A 183 -5.77 0.00 18.74
N PRO A 184 -5.20 -0.91 17.92
CA PRO A 184 -3.93 -1.60 18.19
C PRO A 184 -2.61 -0.85 17.98
N LEU A 185 -2.57 0.48 17.81
CA LEU A 185 -1.36 1.21 17.38
C LEU A 185 -1.06 2.49 18.18
N ASP A 186 -1.72 2.71 19.31
CA ASP A 186 -1.39 3.84 20.17
C ASP A 186 -0.25 3.45 21.13
N THR A 187 0.93 4.07 20.99
CA THR A 187 1.93 4.08 22.06
C THR A 187 1.34 4.86 23.23
N LEU A 188 0.65 4.14 24.11
CA LEU A 188 -0.04 4.70 25.26
C LEU A 188 1.00 5.08 26.33
N PHE A 189 1.31 6.38 26.45
CA PHE A 189 2.07 6.91 27.57
C PHE A 189 1.16 6.94 28.80
N ILE A 190 1.26 5.93 29.65
CA ILE A 190 0.51 5.87 30.91
C ILE A 190 1.39 6.49 31.99
N PRO A 191 1.00 7.64 32.57
CA PRO A 191 1.63 8.14 33.78
C PRO A 191 1.49 7.07 34.87
N LEU A 192 2.54 6.87 35.67
CA LEU A 192 2.65 5.87 36.76
C LEU A 192 1.47 5.84 37.75
N THR A 193 0.58 6.83 37.71
CA THR A 193 -0.52 7.01 38.66
C THR A 193 -1.86 6.38 38.27
N ASN A 194 -2.11 5.96 37.01
CA ASN A 194 -3.39 5.30 36.63
C ASN A 194 -3.26 4.38 35.40
N LEU A 195 -3.01 3.08 35.61
CA LEU A 195 -3.09 2.06 34.56
C LEU A 195 -4.56 1.68 34.27
N PRO A 196 -5.03 1.66 33.01
CA PRO A 196 -6.35 1.16 32.67
C PRO A 196 -6.44 -0.36 32.84
N ASN A 197 -7.56 -0.85 33.41
CA ASN A 197 -7.80 -2.29 33.58
C ASN A 197 -7.94 -2.99 32.22
N LEU A 198 -7.09 -3.98 31.95
CA LEU A 198 -7.15 -4.80 30.74
C LEU A 198 -8.17 -5.95 30.93
N PRO A 199 -9.12 -6.16 30.00
CA PRO A 199 -10.03 -7.31 30.04
C PRO A 199 -9.27 -8.61 29.71
N GLN A 200 -9.51 -9.66 30.49
CA GLN A 200 -8.91 -10.99 30.29
C GLN A 200 -9.99 -12.02 29.96
N ASN A 201 -9.79 -12.78 28.88
CA ASN A 201 -10.62 -13.94 28.54
C ASN A 201 -9.91 -15.22 28.97
N THR A 202 -10.55 -16.01 29.84
CA THR A 202 -10.06 -17.31 30.28
C THR A 202 -11.04 -18.42 29.89
N SER A 203 -10.62 -19.37 29.05
CA SER A 203 -11.27 -20.68 28.97
C SER A 203 -10.28 -21.75 28.47
N ASN A 204 -9.94 -22.68 29.37
CA ASN A 204 -9.16 -23.89 29.10
C ASN A 204 -10.09 -25.11 29.07
N THR A 205 -9.94 -26.02 28.08
CA THR A 205 -9.86 -27.50 28.24
C THR A 205 -9.94 -28.25 26.88
N PRO A 206 -9.17 -29.33 26.63
CA PRO A 206 -9.29 -30.18 25.43
C PRO A 206 -9.85 -31.61 25.71
N PRO A 207 -10.51 -32.28 24.72
CA PRO A 207 -10.90 -33.70 24.80
C PRO A 207 -10.03 -34.66 23.94
N PRO A 208 -10.09 -36.00 24.16
CA PRO A 208 -9.15 -37.00 23.66
C PRO A 208 -9.54 -37.68 22.31
N PRO A 209 -8.62 -38.45 21.65
CA PRO A 209 -8.79 -38.97 20.29
C PRO A 209 -9.38 -40.41 20.19
N PRO A 210 -9.94 -40.81 19.02
CA PRO A 210 -10.43 -42.18 18.77
C PRO A 210 -9.42 -43.10 18.02
N PRO A 211 -9.58 -44.45 18.09
CA PRO A 211 -8.67 -45.45 17.52
C PRO A 211 -9.03 -45.94 16.08
N PRO A 212 -8.13 -46.71 15.41
CA PRO A 212 -8.04 -46.79 13.95
C PRO A 212 -8.83 -47.91 13.24
N THR A 213 -9.00 -47.71 11.94
CA THR A 213 -9.69 -48.54 10.95
C THR A 213 -8.81 -49.65 10.37
N SER A 214 -9.40 -50.82 10.12
CA SER A 214 -8.80 -52.02 9.49
C SER A 214 -8.83 -51.98 7.96
N LEU A 215 -7.75 -52.48 7.33
CA LEU A 215 -7.56 -52.71 5.89
C LEU A 215 -8.35 -53.93 5.35
N PRO A 216 -8.62 -53.96 4.02
CA PRO A 216 -8.60 -55.21 3.25
C PRO A 216 -7.75 -55.11 1.95
N PRO A 217 -7.52 -56.25 1.25
CA PRO A 217 -6.27 -56.49 0.50
C PRO A 217 -6.35 -56.35 -1.03
N ILE A 218 -5.17 -56.60 -1.60
CA ILE A 218 -4.63 -56.43 -2.94
C ILE A 218 -5.18 -57.43 -3.99
N VAL A 219 -5.50 -56.87 -5.17
CA VAL A 219 -5.23 -57.25 -6.58
C VAL A 219 -4.97 -58.73 -6.93
N GLN A 220 -5.68 -59.23 -7.96
CA GLN A 220 -5.06 -59.89 -9.11
C GLN A 220 -5.96 -59.93 -10.36
N GLU A 221 -5.42 -59.36 -11.43
CA GLU A 221 -5.90 -59.31 -12.81
C GLU A 221 -5.44 -60.57 -13.56
N ASN A 222 -6.20 -61.07 -14.53
CA ASN A 222 -5.61 -61.81 -15.63
C ASN A 222 -6.42 -61.75 -16.93
N ASP A 223 -5.63 -61.57 -17.98
CA ASP A 223 -5.88 -61.21 -19.36
C ASP A 223 -6.46 -62.37 -20.21
N ARG A 224 -7.09 -62.03 -21.34
CA ARG A 224 -6.96 -62.75 -22.63
C ARG A 224 -7.75 -62.08 -23.76
N LYS A 225 -7.01 -61.63 -24.77
CA LYS A 225 -7.48 -61.16 -26.09
C LYS A 225 -7.83 -62.31 -27.04
N GLY A 226 -8.71 -62.04 -28.01
CA GLY A 226 -8.94 -62.88 -29.19
C GLY A 226 -9.49 -62.06 -30.37
N THR A 227 -8.84 -62.21 -31.52
CA THR A 227 -8.79 -61.36 -32.74
C THR A 227 -9.88 -61.66 -33.79
N ILE A 228 -10.16 -60.74 -34.75
CA ILE A 228 -10.04 -60.93 -36.23
C ILE A 228 -10.67 -59.75 -37.03
N ILE A 229 -9.99 -59.41 -38.13
CA ILE A 229 -10.07 -58.21 -39.00
C ILE A 229 -10.62 -58.60 -40.38
N GLY A 230 -11.32 -57.71 -41.09
CA GLY A 230 -11.37 -57.79 -42.57
C GLY A 230 -12.50 -57.08 -43.32
N LEU A 231 -12.48 -55.74 -43.39
CA LEU A 231 -13.15 -54.91 -44.43
C LEU A 231 -12.46 -53.52 -44.48
N ALA A 232 -11.17 -53.52 -44.80
CA ALA A 232 -10.19 -52.64 -44.15
C ALA A 232 -9.64 -51.42 -44.91
N ILE A 233 -10.10 -51.02 -46.11
CA ILE A 233 -9.37 -49.96 -46.85
C ILE A 233 -10.20 -48.72 -47.22
N ALA A 234 -11.48 -48.84 -47.59
CA ALA A 234 -12.30 -47.66 -47.92
C ALA A 234 -13.02 -47.04 -46.70
N LEU A 235 -13.54 -47.86 -45.78
CA LEU A 235 -14.07 -47.40 -44.47
C LEU A 235 -12.95 -46.98 -43.51
N GLY A 236 -11.71 -47.43 -43.78
CA GLY A 236 -10.55 -47.12 -42.95
C GLY A 236 -10.16 -45.64 -42.99
N LEU A 237 -10.24 -44.98 -44.15
CA LEU A 237 -9.87 -43.57 -44.28
C LEU A 237 -10.94 -42.61 -43.73
N CYS A 238 -12.21 -42.84 -44.05
CA CYS A 238 -13.31 -42.07 -43.44
C CYS A 238 -13.43 -42.36 -41.94
N GLY A 239 -13.30 -43.62 -41.52
CA GLY A 239 -13.30 -44.02 -40.11
C GLY A 239 -12.10 -43.47 -39.35
N ALA A 240 -10.89 -43.48 -39.92
CA ALA A 240 -9.71 -42.89 -39.30
C ALA A 240 -9.84 -41.37 -39.17
N LEU A 241 -10.38 -40.66 -40.17
CA LEU A 241 -10.65 -39.23 -40.07
C LEU A 241 -11.74 -38.91 -39.05
N LEU A 242 -12.81 -39.71 -38.96
CA LEU A 242 -13.83 -39.57 -37.92
C LEU A 242 -13.27 -39.87 -36.53
N ILE A 243 -12.47 -40.92 -36.37
CA ILE A 243 -11.82 -41.27 -35.10
C ILE A 243 -10.79 -40.21 -34.70
N LEU A 244 -10.08 -39.61 -35.67
CA LEU A 244 -9.13 -38.54 -35.41
C LEU A 244 -9.85 -37.24 -35.05
N PHE A 245 -10.96 -36.91 -35.73
CA PHE A 245 -11.78 -35.75 -35.41
C PHE A 245 -12.50 -35.91 -34.06
N VAL A 246 -13.11 -37.08 -33.82
CA VAL A 246 -13.70 -37.45 -32.52
C VAL A 246 -12.61 -37.51 -31.44
N GLY A 247 -11.42 -38.00 -31.76
CA GLY A 247 -10.27 -38.05 -30.84
C GLY A 247 -9.72 -36.67 -30.51
N LEU A 248 -9.65 -35.75 -31.48
CA LEU A 248 -9.30 -34.35 -31.26
C LEU A 248 -10.40 -33.64 -30.46
N PHE A 249 -11.67 -33.88 -30.79
CA PHE A 249 -12.81 -33.32 -30.05
C PHE A 249 -12.91 -33.88 -28.63
N TYR A 250 -12.62 -35.17 -28.43
CA TYR A 250 -12.49 -35.81 -27.11
C TYR A 250 -11.25 -35.35 -26.39
N LYS A 251 -10.13 -35.09 -27.08
CA LYS A 251 -8.91 -34.53 -26.47
C LYS A 251 -9.15 -33.09 -26.04
N GLU A 252 -9.80 -32.27 -26.84
CA GLU A 252 -10.20 -30.92 -26.45
C GLU A 252 -11.22 -30.94 -25.31
N ARG A 253 -12.23 -31.81 -25.37
CA ARG A 253 -13.17 -31.98 -24.26
C ARG A 253 -12.51 -32.55 -23.02
N LYS A 254 -11.54 -33.45 -23.16
CA LYS A 254 -10.79 -34.04 -22.04
C LYS A 254 -9.83 -33.02 -21.43
N VAL A 255 -9.13 -32.23 -22.23
CA VAL A 255 -8.29 -31.12 -21.76
C VAL A 255 -9.15 -30.02 -21.12
N LYS A 256 -10.31 -29.68 -21.70
CA LYS A 256 -11.27 -28.75 -21.08
C LYS A 256 -11.87 -29.33 -19.80
N LYS A 257 -12.15 -30.63 -19.74
CA LYS A 257 -12.70 -31.31 -18.56
C LYS A 257 -11.64 -31.52 -17.48
N GLU A 258 -10.39 -31.79 -17.84
CA GLU A 258 -9.24 -31.86 -16.95
C GLU A 258 -8.92 -30.48 -16.40
N LYS A 259 -8.84 -29.44 -17.25
CA LYS A 259 -8.71 -28.04 -16.83
C LYS A 259 -9.87 -27.61 -15.93
N TYR A 260 -11.12 -27.94 -16.28
CA TYR A 260 -12.29 -27.68 -15.44
C TYR A 260 -12.23 -28.46 -14.13
N SER A 261 -11.78 -29.72 -14.14
CA SER A 261 -11.64 -30.52 -12.92
C SER A 261 -10.48 -30.06 -12.03
N ASP A 262 -9.39 -29.56 -12.62
CA ASP A 262 -8.27 -28.98 -11.88
C ASP A 262 -8.62 -27.62 -11.31
N VAL A 263 -9.35 -26.78 -12.06
CA VAL A 263 -9.94 -25.53 -11.55
C VAL A 263 -10.95 -25.83 -10.44
N GLU A 264 -11.81 -26.83 -10.58
CA GLU A 264 -12.77 -27.21 -9.54
C GLU A 264 -12.07 -27.83 -8.32
N ARG A 265 -10.95 -28.54 -8.52
CA ARG A 265 -10.09 -29.06 -7.44
C ARG A 265 -9.35 -27.94 -6.73
N GLN A 266 -8.80 -26.96 -7.46
CA GLN A 266 -8.16 -25.76 -6.90
C GLN A 266 -9.19 -24.88 -6.19
N LYS A 267 -10.37 -24.67 -6.76
CA LYS A 267 -11.52 -24.00 -6.15
C LYS A 267 -11.95 -24.74 -4.88
N SER A 268 -12.02 -26.07 -4.90
CA SER A 268 -12.32 -26.89 -3.71
C SER A 268 -11.19 -26.87 -2.68
N GLN A 269 -9.94 -26.69 -3.09
CA GLN A 269 -8.79 -26.58 -2.18
C GLN A 269 -8.71 -25.18 -1.55
N TYR A 270 -9.01 -24.15 -2.32
CA TYR A 270 -9.07 -22.74 -1.93
C TYR A 270 -10.30 -22.46 -1.04
N LEU A 271 -11.49 -22.87 -1.48
CA LEU A 271 -12.74 -22.69 -0.73
C LEU A 271 -13.02 -23.78 0.31
N GLY A 272 -12.44 -24.97 0.18
CA GLY A 272 -12.81 -26.16 0.97
C GLY A 272 -11.77 -26.63 1.99
N SER A 273 -10.70 -25.88 2.26
CA SER A 273 -9.76 -26.21 3.35
C SER A 273 -10.45 -26.11 4.72
N LYS A 274 -10.92 -27.27 5.20
CA LYS A 274 -11.48 -27.63 6.52
C LYS A 274 -12.55 -26.67 7.08
N LYS A 275 -13.70 -27.25 7.47
CA LYS A 275 -14.59 -26.74 8.52
C LYS A 275 -13.79 -26.55 9.83
N GLY A 276 -12.92 -25.55 9.90
CA GLY A 276 -12.58 -24.92 11.15
C GLY A 276 -13.84 -24.18 11.59
N SER A 277 -14.21 -24.32 12.85
CA SER A 277 -15.21 -23.47 13.48
C SER A 277 -14.72 -22.02 13.33
N PHE A 278 -15.13 -21.35 12.26
CA PHE A 278 -14.95 -19.93 12.13
C PHE A 278 -15.80 -19.30 13.23
N ASP A 279 -15.15 -18.50 14.06
CA ASP A 279 -15.80 -17.89 15.21
C ASP A 279 -16.93 -17.01 14.69
N LYS A 280 -18.19 -17.38 15.00
CA LYS A 280 -19.36 -16.60 14.57
C LYS A 280 -19.24 -15.16 15.06
N ASP A 281 -18.55 -14.93 16.16
CA ASP A 281 -18.30 -13.60 16.70
C ASP A 281 -17.36 -12.79 15.80
N VAL A 282 -16.43 -13.43 15.08
CA VAL A 282 -15.57 -12.78 14.09
C VAL A 282 -16.40 -12.40 12.86
N GLU A 283 -17.20 -13.31 12.29
CA GLU A 283 -18.10 -12.99 11.16
C GLU A 283 -19.10 -11.86 11.49
N VAL A 284 -19.69 -11.91 12.69
CA VAL A 284 -20.63 -10.89 13.18
C VAL A 284 -19.93 -9.55 13.41
N ASN A 285 -18.72 -9.53 13.99
CA ASN A 285 -17.93 -8.30 14.13
C ASN A 285 -17.48 -7.74 12.77
N LEU A 286 -17.11 -8.60 11.82
CA LEU A 286 -16.76 -8.21 10.45
C LEU A 286 -17.94 -7.52 9.76
N MET A 287 -19.14 -8.12 9.85
CA MET A 287 -20.35 -7.57 9.25
C MET A 287 -20.84 -6.31 9.97
N ALA A 288 -20.68 -6.21 11.29
CA ALA A 288 -21.00 -4.99 12.04
C ALA A 288 -20.11 -3.81 11.61
N ASP A 289 -18.83 -4.06 11.35
CA ASP A 289 -17.85 -3.03 10.97
C ASP A 289 -18.09 -2.42 9.57
N VAL A 290 -18.78 -3.14 8.68
CA VAL A 290 -19.20 -2.68 7.35
C VAL A 290 -20.71 -2.52 7.20
N SER A 291 -21.48 -2.62 8.30
CA SER A 291 -22.94 -2.55 8.28
C SER A 291 -23.45 -1.26 7.61
N GLU A 292 -22.80 -0.13 7.89
CA GLU A 292 -23.08 1.17 7.25
C GLU A 292 -22.80 1.18 5.72
N CYS A 293 -22.00 0.23 5.21
CA CYS A 293 -21.62 0.12 3.80
C CYS A 293 -22.58 -0.74 2.97
N LEU A 294 -23.33 -1.63 3.61
CA LEU A 294 -24.17 -2.64 2.94
C LEU A 294 -25.28 -2.01 2.10
N ASP A 295 -25.77 -0.84 2.49
CA ASP A 295 -26.85 -0.14 1.79
C ASP A 295 -26.37 0.60 0.52
N LYS A 296 -25.07 0.93 0.45
CA LYS A 296 -24.50 1.72 -0.67
C LYS A 296 -23.80 0.86 -1.72
N TYR A 297 -23.18 -0.24 -1.30
CA TYR A 297 -22.26 -1.00 -2.14
C TYR A 297 -22.66 -2.46 -2.29
N LYS A 298 -22.44 -3.02 -3.48
CA LYS A 298 -22.72 -4.44 -3.75
C LYS A 298 -21.74 -5.32 -2.96
N MET A 299 -22.28 -6.24 -2.17
CA MET A 299 -21.48 -7.28 -1.53
C MET A 299 -21.31 -8.46 -2.48
N TYR A 300 -20.09 -8.66 -2.97
CA TYR A 300 -19.73 -9.80 -3.80
C TYR A 300 -19.37 -11.00 -2.94
N LYS A 301 -19.61 -12.20 -3.47
CA LYS A 301 -19.11 -13.43 -2.87
C LYS A 301 -17.70 -13.73 -3.36
N ILE A 302 -16.89 -14.39 -2.53
CA ILE A 302 -15.51 -14.73 -2.88
C ILE A 302 -15.45 -15.64 -4.11
N GLU A 303 -16.44 -16.52 -4.29
CA GLU A 303 -16.55 -17.39 -5.46
C GLU A 303 -16.71 -16.59 -6.76
N GLN A 304 -17.45 -15.48 -6.71
CA GLN A 304 -17.63 -14.61 -7.87
C GLN A 304 -16.32 -13.92 -8.25
N LEU A 305 -15.56 -13.43 -7.25
CA LEU A 305 -14.27 -12.79 -7.51
C LEU A 305 -13.22 -13.79 -7.99
N TRP A 306 -13.22 -15.00 -7.44
CA TRP A 306 -12.38 -16.10 -7.89
C TRP A 306 -12.63 -16.43 -9.35
N GLU A 307 -13.90 -16.63 -9.74
CA GLU A 307 -14.28 -16.90 -11.14
C GLU A 307 -13.95 -15.72 -12.06
N ALA A 308 -14.19 -14.48 -11.60
CA ALA A 308 -13.93 -13.29 -12.39
C ALA A 308 -12.44 -13.09 -12.73
N THR A 309 -11.54 -13.63 -11.91
CA THR A 309 -10.07 -13.44 -11.99
C THR A 309 -9.32 -14.70 -12.40
N ASP A 310 -10.02 -15.72 -12.92
CA ASP A 310 -9.47 -17.05 -13.23
C ASP A 310 -8.67 -17.66 -12.06
N GLY A 311 -9.18 -17.47 -10.84
CA GLY A 311 -8.54 -17.93 -9.60
C GLY A 311 -7.43 -17.03 -9.08
N PHE A 312 -7.54 -15.71 -9.30
CA PHE A 312 -6.47 -14.73 -9.02
C PHE A 312 -5.16 -15.06 -9.75
N ASP A 313 -5.29 -15.44 -11.02
CA ASP A 313 -4.15 -15.76 -11.88
C ASP A 313 -3.22 -14.56 -12.07
N GLU A 314 -1.91 -14.81 -12.17
CA GLU A 314 -0.89 -13.76 -12.41
C GLU A 314 -1.12 -13.03 -13.74
N GLY A 315 -1.71 -13.67 -14.75
CA GLY A 315 -2.12 -13.04 -16.00
C GLY A 315 -3.26 -12.02 -15.83
N CYS A 316 -4.00 -12.08 -14.72
CA CYS A 316 -4.99 -11.08 -14.34
C CYS A 316 -4.39 -9.96 -13.46
N LEU A 317 -3.15 -10.09 -12.98
CA LEU A 317 -2.54 -9.08 -12.12
C LEU A 317 -2.25 -7.79 -12.92
N ILE A 318 -2.83 -6.68 -12.47
CA ILE A 318 -2.57 -5.35 -13.04
C ILE A 318 -1.31 -4.78 -12.39
N GLN A 319 -1.31 -4.67 -11.06
CA GLN A 319 -0.20 -4.15 -10.28
C GLN A 319 -0.40 -4.46 -8.80
N GLY A 320 0.69 -4.84 -8.11
CA GLY A 320 0.70 -5.03 -6.65
C GLY A 320 -0.28 -6.13 -6.21
N SER A 321 -1.43 -5.73 -5.68
CA SER A 321 -2.50 -6.66 -5.26
C SER A 321 -3.82 -6.43 -5.99
N VAL A 322 -3.78 -5.75 -7.14
CA VAL A 322 -4.96 -5.41 -7.95
C VAL A 322 -5.04 -6.33 -9.17
N TYR A 323 -6.16 -7.04 -9.29
CA TYR A 323 -6.45 -7.98 -10.36
C TYR A 323 -7.53 -7.42 -11.28
N LYS A 324 -7.42 -7.68 -12.58
CA LYS A 324 -8.49 -7.46 -13.53
C LYS A 324 -9.47 -8.61 -13.44
N GLY A 325 -10.74 -8.31 -13.20
CA GLY A 325 -11.81 -9.31 -13.18
C GLY A 325 -12.91 -8.99 -14.17
N THR A 326 -13.65 -10.00 -14.62
CA THR A 326 -14.89 -9.82 -15.39
C THR A 326 -16.07 -10.45 -14.66
N ILE A 327 -17.07 -9.64 -14.29
CA ILE A 327 -18.29 -10.10 -13.60
C ILE A 327 -19.48 -9.68 -14.45
N ASP A 328 -20.35 -10.62 -14.81
CA ASP A 328 -21.56 -10.35 -15.63
C ASP A 328 -21.27 -9.65 -16.98
N GLY A 329 -20.06 -9.84 -17.53
CA GLY A 329 -19.61 -9.21 -18.78
C GLY A 329 -18.96 -7.83 -18.61
N GLU A 330 -18.99 -7.26 -17.41
CA GLU A 330 -18.36 -5.99 -17.07
C GLU A 330 -16.96 -6.20 -16.45
N LYS A 331 -16.03 -5.30 -16.75
CA LYS A 331 -14.66 -5.36 -16.24
C LYS A 331 -14.52 -4.57 -14.95
N PHE A 332 -13.82 -5.14 -13.98
CA PHE A 332 -13.55 -4.53 -12.68
C PHE A 332 -12.06 -4.62 -12.32
N ALA A 333 -11.62 -3.70 -11.47
CA ALA A 333 -10.33 -3.79 -10.78
C ALA A 333 -10.56 -4.26 -9.34
N ILE A 334 -10.06 -5.45 -9.01
CA ILE A 334 -10.28 -6.14 -7.74
C ILE A 334 -8.99 -6.06 -6.92
N LYS A 335 -8.98 -5.20 -5.91
CA LYS A 335 -7.85 -5.01 -5.00
C LYS A 335 -7.95 -5.97 -3.82
N LYS A 336 -7.06 -6.96 -3.74
CA LYS A 336 -6.90 -7.85 -2.58
C LYS A 336 -6.13 -7.12 -1.47
N MET A 337 -6.65 -7.13 -0.26
CA MET A 337 -5.98 -6.56 0.91
C MET A 337 -6.25 -7.37 2.18
N LYS A 338 -5.29 -7.40 3.10
CA LYS A 338 -5.51 -7.96 4.45
C LYS A 338 -6.60 -7.14 5.15
N TRP A 339 -7.36 -7.75 6.06
CA TRP A 339 -8.44 -7.07 6.78
C TRP A 339 -7.96 -5.88 7.63
N ASN A 340 -7.84 -4.72 6.99
CA ASN A 340 -7.65 -3.38 7.55
C ASN A 340 -8.34 -2.29 6.68
N ALA A 341 -9.21 -2.68 5.74
CA ALA A 341 -9.84 -1.82 4.74
C ALA A 341 -10.84 -0.80 5.31
N ARG A 342 -11.05 -0.78 6.63
CA ARG A 342 -12.09 0.03 7.29
C ARG A 342 -11.93 1.51 7.05
N GLU A 343 -10.71 2.04 7.01
CA GLU A 343 -10.48 3.48 6.78
C GLU A 343 -10.69 3.85 5.31
N GLU A 344 -10.13 3.06 4.38
CA GLU A 344 -10.34 3.24 2.93
C GLU A 344 -11.84 3.14 2.58
N LEU A 345 -12.54 2.12 3.09
CA LEU A 345 -13.98 1.93 2.85
C LEU A 345 -14.83 3.06 3.44
N LYS A 346 -14.52 3.53 4.66
CA LYS A 346 -15.21 4.69 5.27
C LYS A 346 -15.03 5.99 4.50
N ILE A 347 -13.87 6.18 3.88
CA ILE A 347 -13.60 7.32 3.01
C ILE A 347 -14.37 7.15 1.70
N LEU A 348 -14.26 5.98 1.07
CA LEU A 348 -14.93 5.65 -0.18
C LEU A 348 -16.46 5.74 -0.08
N GLN A 349 -17.07 5.47 1.09
CA GLN A 349 -18.50 5.73 1.32
C GLN A 349 -18.88 7.21 1.19
N LYS A 350 -17.97 8.13 1.49
CA LYS A 350 -18.23 9.58 1.54
C LYS A 350 -17.82 10.31 0.27
N VAL A 351 -17.05 9.66 -0.60
CA VAL A 351 -16.59 10.25 -1.87
C VAL A 351 -17.35 9.64 -3.04
N ASN A 352 -17.79 10.48 -3.96
CA ASN A 352 -18.33 10.09 -5.26
C ASN A 352 -18.20 11.27 -6.22
N HIS A 353 -17.29 11.16 -7.20
CA HIS A 353 -16.98 12.25 -8.12
C HIS A 353 -16.42 11.69 -9.43
N GLY A 354 -16.71 12.34 -10.57
CA GLY A 354 -16.30 11.86 -11.90
C GLY A 354 -14.78 11.74 -12.09
N ASN A 355 -14.00 12.52 -11.35
CA ASN A 355 -12.53 12.48 -11.36
C ASN A 355 -11.92 11.64 -10.22
N LEU A 356 -12.70 10.77 -9.58
CA LEU A 356 -12.21 9.78 -8.62
C LEU A 356 -12.62 8.39 -9.11
N VAL A 357 -11.77 7.39 -8.90
CA VAL A 357 -12.13 6.00 -9.23
C VAL A 357 -13.24 5.52 -8.30
N LYS A 358 -14.34 5.08 -8.88
CA LYS A 358 -15.53 4.63 -8.18
C LYS A 358 -15.34 3.22 -7.59
N LEU A 359 -15.69 3.08 -6.32
CA LEU A 359 -15.90 1.77 -5.70
C LEU A 359 -17.29 1.26 -6.07
N GLU A 360 -17.37 0.06 -6.62
CA GLU A 360 -18.63 -0.59 -7.01
C GLU A 360 -19.11 -1.58 -5.94
N GLY A 361 -18.17 -2.20 -5.24
CA GLY A 361 -18.51 -3.12 -4.17
C GLY A 361 -17.32 -3.63 -3.40
N PHE A 362 -17.58 -4.61 -2.55
CA PHE A 362 -16.55 -5.27 -1.78
C PHE A 362 -16.91 -6.74 -1.55
N CYS A 363 -15.91 -7.55 -1.23
CA CYS A 363 -16.07 -8.92 -0.76
C CYS A 363 -15.27 -9.07 0.52
N ILE A 364 -15.88 -9.72 1.51
CA ILE A 364 -15.21 -10.14 2.72
C ILE A 364 -14.98 -11.64 2.58
N ASP A 365 -13.73 -12.06 2.64
CA ASP A 365 -13.40 -13.47 2.79
C ASP A 365 -13.04 -13.74 4.26
N PRO A 366 -13.98 -14.30 5.04
CA PRO A 366 -13.75 -14.54 6.45
C PRO A 366 -12.63 -15.58 6.64
N LYS A 367 -12.49 -16.55 5.74
CA LYS A 367 -11.56 -17.68 5.90
C LYS A 367 -10.11 -17.24 5.88
N GLU A 368 -9.76 -16.33 4.98
CA GLU A 368 -8.41 -15.78 4.87
C GLU A 368 -8.22 -14.46 5.62
N ALA A 369 -9.26 -13.94 6.28
CA ALA A 369 -9.29 -12.58 6.84
C ALA A 369 -8.84 -11.52 5.82
N ASN A 370 -9.31 -11.66 4.57
CA ASN A 370 -9.02 -10.76 3.47
C ASN A 370 -10.28 -9.93 3.12
N CYS A 371 -10.05 -8.67 2.77
CA CYS A 371 -11.05 -7.82 2.14
C CYS A 371 -10.65 -7.64 0.67
N TYR A 372 -11.63 -7.64 -0.22
CA TYR A 372 -11.45 -7.31 -1.62
C TYR A 372 -12.31 -6.09 -1.94
N LEU A 373 -11.68 -5.06 -2.48
CA LEU A 373 -12.38 -3.87 -2.96
C LEU A 373 -12.54 -3.97 -4.47
N VAL A 374 -13.77 -3.84 -4.95
CA VAL A 374 -14.14 -3.96 -6.37
C VAL A 374 -14.39 -2.56 -6.91
N TYR A 375 -13.47 -2.07 -7.73
CA TYR A 375 -13.55 -0.76 -8.37
C TYR A 375 -13.96 -0.90 -9.83
N GLU A 376 -14.45 0.20 -10.41
CA GLU A 376 -14.54 0.32 -11.87
C GLU A 376 -13.18 0.07 -12.52
N TYR A 377 -13.18 -0.60 -13.68
CA TYR A 377 -11.95 -0.78 -14.46
C TYR A 377 -11.75 0.42 -15.39
N VAL A 378 -10.61 1.09 -15.24
CA VAL A 378 -10.23 2.28 -16.03
C VAL A 378 -9.29 1.86 -17.16
N GLU A 379 -9.71 2.05 -18.41
CA GLU A 379 -9.22 1.28 -19.56
C GLU A 379 -7.82 1.63 -20.02
N ASN A 380 -7.44 2.92 -19.99
CA ASN A 380 -6.17 3.38 -20.56
C ASN A 380 -5.00 3.29 -19.57
N GLY A 381 -5.22 2.73 -18.37
CA GLY A 381 -4.19 2.53 -17.35
C GLY A 381 -3.77 3.84 -16.68
N SER A 382 -2.56 3.86 -16.11
CA SER A 382 -2.06 5.00 -15.33
C SER A 382 -1.40 6.08 -16.20
N LEU A 383 -1.45 7.33 -15.73
CA LEU A 383 -0.76 8.47 -16.33
C LEU A 383 0.76 8.22 -16.40
N HIS A 384 1.34 7.58 -15.38
CA HIS A 384 2.74 7.18 -15.38
C HIS A 384 3.11 6.35 -16.61
N SER A 385 2.29 5.36 -16.98
CA SER A 385 2.54 4.53 -18.17
C SER A 385 2.41 5.31 -19.49
N TRP A 386 1.68 6.43 -19.50
CA TRP A 386 1.57 7.29 -20.68
C TRP A 386 2.72 8.29 -20.82
N LEU A 387 3.23 8.81 -19.71
CA LEU A 387 4.37 9.73 -19.72
C LEU A 387 5.69 8.99 -19.92
N HIS A 388 5.93 7.98 -19.08
CA HIS A 388 7.24 7.33 -18.93
C HIS A 388 7.32 5.95 -19.59
N GLY A 389 6.17 5.41 -20.02
CA GLY A 389 6.11 4.14 -20.72
C GLY A 389 6.43 4.24 -22.21
N ASP A 390 6.75 3.08 -22.78
CA ASP A 390 7.11 2.92 -24.20
C ASP A 390 5.85 2.82 -25.08
N LYS A 391 4.97 3.82 -24.97
CA LYS A 391 3.75 3.91 -25.79
C LYS A 391 4.05 4.61 -27.12
N PRO A 392 3.50 4.10 -28.24
CA PRO A 392 3.74 4.68 -29.57
C PRO A 392 3.11 6.07 -29.72
N GLU A 393 2.01 6.32 -29.03
CA GLU A 393 1.32 7.61 -29.01
C GLU A 393 1.65 8.34 -27.70
N LYS A 394 2.05 9.61 -27.81
CA LYS A 394 2.34 10.50 -26.69
C LYS A 394 1.13 11.41 -26.42
N LEU A 395 0.95 11.80 -25.16
CA LEU A 395 -0.13 12.70 -24.77
C LEU A 395 0.12 14.11 -25.28
N SER A 396 -0.84 14.65 -26.06
CA SER A 396 -0.81 16.05 -26.49
C SER A 396 -0.90 17.02 -25.31
N TRP A 397 -0.42 18.25 -25.50
CA TRP A 397 -0.46 19.30 -24.48
C TRP A 397 -1.88 19.54 -23.96
N VAL A 398 -2.87 19.63 -24.87
CA VAL A 398 -4.29 19.80 -24.53
C VAL A 398 -4.80 18.66 -23.65
N THR A 399 -4.40 17.43 -23.97
CA THR A 399 -4.80 16.26 -23.18
C THR A 399 -4.17 16.28 -21.81
N ARG A 400 -2.88 16.66 -21.70
CA ARG A 400 -2.20 16.82 -20.41
C ARG A 400 -2.83 17.92 -19.55
N LEU A 401 -3.22 19.04 -20.15
CA LEU A 401 -3.88 20.14 -19.44
C LEU A 401 -5.28 19.75 -18.94
N ARG A 402 -6.03 19.00 -19.75
CA ARG A 402 -7.31 18.41 -19.35
C ARG A 402 -7.14 17.42 -18.20
N ILE A 403 -6.13 16.56 -18.25
CA ILE A 403 -5.77 15.64 -17.15
C ILE A 403 -5.43 16.41 -15.87
N ALA A 404 -4.61 17.47 -15.96
CA ALA A 404 -4.28 18.32 -14.82
C ALA A 404 -5.54 18.92 -14.19
N THR A 405 -6.45 19.41 -15.01
CA THR A 405 -7.73 20.01 -14.57
C THR A 405 -8.65 18.98 -13.92
N ASP A 406 -8.72 17.76 -14.47
CA ASP A 406 -9.48 16.65 -13.89
C ASP A 406 -8.97 16.26 -12.50
N VAL A 407 -7.66 16.08 -12.36
CA VAL A 407 -7.03 15.75 -11.08
C VAL A 407 -7.26 16.88 -10.07
N ALA A 408 -7.13 18.14 -10.50
CA ALA A 408 -7.40 19.30 -9.65
C ALA A 408 -8.85 19.35 -9.15
N ASN A 409 -9.83 19.02 -10.00
CA ASN A 409 -11.24 18.94 -9.61
C ASN A 409 -11.49 17.78 -8.63
N GLY A 410 -10.88 16.61 -8.84
CA GLY A 410 -10.94 15.49 -7.90
C GLY A 410 -10.39 15.86 -6.51
N LEU A 411 -9.24 16.55 -6.47
CA LEU A 411 -8.63 17.05 -5.24
C LEU A 411 -9.47 18.14 -4.56
N LEU A 412 -9.99 19.11 -5.33
CA LEU A 412 -10.91 20.13 -4.83
C LEU A 412 -12.12 19.52 -4.13
N TYR A 413 -12.70 18.47 -4.73
CA TYR A 413 -13.83 17.77 -4.14
C TYR A 413 -13.48 17.16 -2.77
N ILE A 414 -12.38 16.41 -2.66
CA ILE A 414 -12.01 15.75 -1.39
C ILE A 414 -11.46 16.72 -0.32
N HIS A 415 -10.95 17.89 -0.73
CA HIS A 415 -10.41 18.90 0.20
C HIS A 415 -11.46 19.87 0.74
N GLU A 416 -12.45 20.25 -0.07
CA GLU A 416 -13.40 21.32 0.27
C GLU A 416 -14.87 20.86 0.32
N HIS A 417 -15.23 19.77 -0.38
CA HIS A 417 -16.63 19.32 -0.51
C HIS A 417 -16.96 18.06 0.29
N THR A 418 -15.99 17.47 1.00
CA THR A 418 -16.24 16.38 1.95
C THR A 418 -16.21 16.88 3.39
N ARG A 419 -17.01 16.26 4.27
CA ARG A 419 -17.01 16.54 5.72
C ARG A 419 -16.88 15.22 6.50
N PRO A 420 -15.75 14.98 7.22
CA PRO A 420 -14.54 15.80 7.28
C PRO A 420 -13.81 15.89 5.93
N ARG A 421 -12.90 16.86 5.80
CA ARG A 421 -11.95 16.92 4.67
C ARG A 421 -11.16 15.62 4.58
N VAL A 422 -10.83 15.17 3.39
CA VAL A 422 -10.02 13.96 3.17
C VAL A 422 -8.66 14.36 2.60
N VAL A 423 -7.59 13.85 3.17
CA VAL A 423 -6.22 13.99 2.63
C VAL A 423 -5.84 12.66 1.99
N HIS A 424 -5.48 12.67 0.71
CA HIS A 424 -5.19 11.47 -0.08
C HIS A 424 -3.85 10.83 0.29
N LYS A 425 -2.81 11.64 0.53
CA LYS A 425 -1.44 11.28 0.94
C LYS A 425 -0.58 10.53 -0.07
N ASP A 426 -1.14 10.01 -1.15
CA ASP A 426 -0.39 9.30 -2.20
C ASP A 426 -0.78 9.76 -3.62
N ILE A 427 -0.83 11.07 -3.84
CA ILE A 427 -1.03 11.61 -5.19
C ILE A 427 0.27 11.45 -5.98
N LYS A 428 0.19 10.77 -7.11
CA LYS A 428 1.31 10.50 -8.03
C LYS A 428 0.78 10.05 -9.39
N SER A 429 1.60 10.13 -10.43
CA SER A 429 1.23 9.73 -11.79
C SER A 429 0.77 8.26 -11.90
N SER A 430 1.25 7.35 -11.05
CA SER A 430 0.80 5.94 -11.06
C SER A 430 -0.57 5.70 -10.40
N ASN A 431 -1.04 6.63 -9.56
CA ASN A 431 -2.37 6.58 -8.94
C ASN A 431 -3.39 7.46 -9.69
N ILE A 432 -3.03 8.05 -10.83
CA ILE A 432 -3.94 8.78 -11.71
C ILE A 432 -4.21 7.88 -12.91
N LEU A 433 -5.45 7.42 -13.07
CA LEU A 433 -5.86 6.54 -14.16
C LEU A 433 -6.60 7.32 -15.24
N LEU A 434 -6.52 6.87 -16.49
CA LEU A 434 -7.16 7.50 -17.64
C LEU A 434 -8.28 6.61 -18.19
N ASP A 435 -9.49 7.15 -18.28
CA ASP A 435 -10.64 6.44 -18.86
C ASP A 435 -10.57 6.38 -20.39
N ALA A 436 -11.55 5.71 -21.00
CA ALA A 436 -11.67 5.59 -22.46
C ALA A 436 -11.64 6.93 -23.22
N ASN A 437 -12.01 8.05 -22.58
CA ASN A 437 -12.04 9.40 -23.17
C ASN A 437 -10.80 10.23 -22.80
N MET A 438 -9.76 9.60 -22.23
CA MET A 438 -8.56 10.26 -21.72
C MET A 438 -8.85 11.29 -20.61
N ARG A 439 -9.93 11.08 -19.84
CA ARG A 439 -10.21 11.85 -18.62
C ARG A 439 -9.54 11.20 -17.43
N ALA A 440 -9.06 12.02 -16.50
CA ALA A 440 -8.30 11.53 -15.36
C ALA A 440 -9.20 11.23 -14.16
N LYS A 441 -8.88 10.12 -13.50
CA LYS A 441 -9.48 9.67 -12.23
C LYS A 441 -8.40 9.38 -11.21
N VAL A 442 -8.50 10.00 -10.03
CA VAL A 442 -7.60 9.73 -8.90
C VAL A 442 -8.01 8.41 -8.23
N ALA A 443 -7.05 7.51 -8.08
CA ALA A 443 -7.22 6.17 -7.54
C ALA A 443 -6.44 5.98 -6.23
N ASN A 444 -6.69 4.85 -5.57
CA ASN A 444 -5.94 4.35 -4.41
C ASN A 444 -6.04 5.22 -3.14
N PHE A 445 -7.18 5.09 -2.43
CA PHE A 445 -7.42 5.74 -1.14
C PHE A 445 -6.84 4.96 0.05
N GLY A 446 -5.97 3.97 -0.18
CA GLY A 446 -5.46 3.07 0.86
C GLY A 446 -4.60 3.75 1.92
N LEU A 447 -4.00 4.91 1.61
CA LEU A 447 -3.25 5.73 2.57
C LEU A 447 -4.02 6.95 3.05
N ALA A 448 -5.21 7.19 2.49
CA ALA A 448 -5.99 8.39 2.72
C ALA A 448 -6.50 8.47 4.16
N LYS A 449 -6.69 9.69 4.65
CA LYS A 449 -7.13 9.95 6.02
C LYS A 449 -8.24 10.99 6.04
N SER A 450 -9.27 10.74 6.86
CA SER A 450 -10.31 11.73 7.14
C SER A 450 -9.86 12.66 8.26
N GLY A 451 -10.02 13.97 8.05
CA GLY A 451 -9.53 15.03 8.92
C GLY A 451 -8.18 15.59 8.45
N CYS A 452 -7.91 16.83 8.85
CA CYS A 452 -6.67 17.55 8.57
C CYS A 452 -6.05 18.10 9.87
N ASN A 453 -4.80 18.56 9.80
CA ASN A 453 -4.04 19.15 10.91
C ASN A 453 -3.70 18.15 12.02
N ALA A 454 -3.42 16.90 11.61
CA ALA A 454 -2.86 15.89 12.49
C ALA A 454 -1.34 15.86 12.34
N ILE A 455 -0.63 15.59 13.42
CA ILE A 455 0.80 15.27 13.39
C ILE A 455 0.92 13.75 13.51
N THR A 456 1.74 13.13 12.67
CA THR A 456 1.99 11.69 12.71
C THR A 456 3.47 11.38 12.60
N MET A 457 3.92 10.36 13.32
CA MET A 457 5.27 9.82 13.22
C MET A 457 5.37 8.72 12.14
N HIS A 458 4.23 8.30 11.57
CA HIS A 458 4.16 7.31 10.50
C HIS A 458 3.99 8.02 9.16
N ILE A 459 5.13 8.33 8.54
CA ILE A 459 5.18 8.90 7.19
C ILE A 459 4.95 7.77 6.19
N VAL A 460 3.97 7.96 5.32
CA VAL A 460 3.62 7.03 4.25
C VAL A 460 3.33 7.81 2.98
N GLY A 461 3.73 7.28 1.83
CA GLY A 461 3.59 7.93 0.54
C GLY A 461 4.73 7.53 -0.37
N THR A 462 4.74 8.09 -1.58
CA THR A 462 5.73 7.73 -2.59
C THR A 462 6.84 8.78 -2.68
N GLN A 463 8.09 8.33 -2.59
CA GLN A 463 9.26 9.20 -2.70
C GLN A 463 9.20 10.04 -3.99
N GLY A 464 9.73 11.26 -3.94
CA GLY A 464 9.62 12.24 -5.03
C GLY A 464 8.35 13.10 -4.96
N TYR A 465 7.24 12.58 -4.40
CA TYR A 465 5.98 13.30 -4.25
C TYR A 465 5.74 13.81 -2.83
N ILE A 466 6.46 13.27 -1.84
CA ILE A 466 6.25 13.62 -0.43
C ILE A 466 6.64 15.09 -0.16
N ALA A 467 5.72 15.83 0.46
CA ALA A 467 5.93 17.21 0.86
C ALA A 467 6.99 17.35 1.99
N PRO A 468 7.86 18.37 1.97
CA PRO A 468 8.94 18.53 2.94
C PRO A 468 8.47 18.57 4.40
N GLU A 469 7.38 19.28 4.69
CA GLU A 469 6.82 19.40 6.04
C GLU A 469 6.25 18.08 6.58
N TYR A 470 5.87 17.18 5.68
CA TYR A 470 5.42 15.85 6.07
C TYR A 470 6.62 14.97 6.47
N LEU A 471 7.77 15.13 5.80
CA LEU A 471 9.03 14.47 6.18
C LEU A 471 9.61 15.03 7.49
N THR A 472 9.63 16.35 7.64
CA THR A 472 10.28 17.00 8.79
C THR A 472 9.43 16.95 10.05
N ASP A 473 8.14 17.26 9.92
CA ASP A 473 7.26 17.55 11.05
C ASP A 473 6.08 16.58 11.16
N GLY A 474 5.91 15.68 10.19
CA GLY A 474 4.81 14.71 10.19
C GLY A 474 3.43 15.36 10.00
N ILE A 475 3.38 16.58 9.47
CA ILE A 475 2.15 17.37 9.34
C ILE A 475 1.28 16.79 8.22
N VAL A 476 0.09 16.32 8.58
CA VAL A 476 -0.94 15.87 7.64
C VAL A 476 -1.93 17.01 7.42
N SER A 477 -1.88 17.60 6.24
CA SER A 477 -2.78 18.67 5.81
C SER A 477 -3.12 18.53 4.33
N THR A 478 -4.18 19.16 3.85
CA THR A 478 -4.51 19.17 2.41
C THR A 478 -3.38 19.78 1.56
N LYS A 479 -2.51 20.61 2.15
CA LYS A 479 -1.36 21.22 1.45
C LYS A 479 -0.31 20.21 1.02
N MET A 480 -0.23 19.02 1.63
CA MET A 480 0.71 17.97 1.19
C MET A 480 0.26 17.33 -0.14
N ASP A 481 -1.05 17.18 -0.33
CA ASP A 481 -1.62 16.71 -1.61
C ASP A 481 -1.44 17.78 -2.70
N VAL A 482 -1.54 19.07 -2.34
CA VAL A 482 -1.24 20.18 -3.26
C VAL A 482 0.21 20.12 -3.74
N PHE A 483 1.17 19.84 -2.84
CA PHE A 483 2.58 19.67 -3.22
C PHE A 483 2.75 18.48 -4.17
N SER A 484 2.17 17.34 -3.83
CA SER A 484 2.23 16.13 -4.64
C SER A 484 1.62 16.35 -6.04
N PHE A 485 0.52 17.09 -6.12
CA PHE A 485 -0.08 17.53 -7.38
C PHE A 485 0.82 18.47 -8.16
N GLY A 486 1.52 19.39 -7.48
CA GLY A 486 2.57 20.21 -8.08
C GLY A 486 3.63 19.38 -8.79
N VAL A 487 4.09 18.29 -8.18
CA VAL A 487 5.03 17.35 -8.81
C VAL A 487 4.43 16.71 -10.06
N VAL A 488 3.15 16.30 -10.02
CA VAL A 488 2.45 15.76 -11.20
C VAL A 488 2.37 16.80 -12.33
N LEU A 489 2.14 18.08 -12.02
CA LEU A 489 2.18 19.14 -13.03
C LEU A 489 3.57 19.28 -13.67
N LEU A 490 4.64 19.12 -12.89
CA LEU A 490 6.01 19.11 -13.43
C LEU A 490 6.25 17.93 -14.36
N GLU A 491 5.76 16.73 -14.02
CA GLU A 491 5.82 15.56 -14.90
C GLU A 491 5.04 15.81 -16.20
N LEU A 492 3.83 16.40 -16.12
CA LEU A 492 3.01 16.70 -17.30
C LEU A 492 3.70 17.69 -18.25
N VAL A 493 4.37 18.72 -17.73
CA VAL A 493 5.08 19.72 -18.53
C VAL A 493 6.39 19.17 -19.12
N SER A 494 7.15 18.41 -18.35
CA SER A 494 8.51 18.01 -18.75
C SER A 494 8.60 16.62 -19.38
N GLY A 495 7.62 15.74 -19.15
CA GLY A 495 7.70 14.32 -19.52
C GLY A 495 8.73 13.53 -18.71
N LYS A 496 9.31 14.12 -17.65
CA LYS A 496 10.35 13.51 -16.82
C LYS A 496 9.76 12.85 -15.57
N GLU A 497 10.40 11.82 -15.07
CA GLU A 497 10.01 11.15 -13.83
C GLU A 497 10.20 12.06 -12.60
N ALA A 498 9.42 11.81 -11.55
CA ALA A 498 9.50 12.56 -10.29
C ALA A 498 10.83 12.38 -9.55
N ILE A 499 11.56 11.30 -9.84
CA ILE A 499 12.92 11.03 -9.38
C ILE A 499 13.71 10.60 -10.63
N ASP A 500 14.88 11.20 -10.87
CA ASP A 500 15.76 10.77 -11.97
C ASP A 500 16.60 9.54 -11.61
N ASP A 501 17.34 9.00 -12.60
CA ASP A 501 18.21 7.84 -12.44
C ASP A 501 19.30 8.03 -11.36
N GLU A 502 19.65 9.30 -11.04
CA GLU A 502 20.58 9.64 -9.97
C GLU A 502 19.90 9.81 -8.60
N GLY A 503 18.60 9.54 -8.48
CA GLY A 503 17.85 9.65 -7.24
C GLY A 503 17.46 11.08 -6.87
N LYS A 504 17.61 12.07 -7.76
CA LYS A 504 17.27 13.47 -7.48
C LYS A 504 15.81 13.73 -7.82
N VAL A 505 15.15 14.45 -6.92
CA VAL A 505 13.73 14.79 -7.04
C VAL A 505 13.51 15.92 -8.05
N LEU A 506 12.51 15.76 -8.92
CA LEU A 506 12.19 16.70 -10.01
C LEU A 506 11.90 18.11 -9.50
N TRP A 507 11.13 18.21 -8.41
CA TRP A 507 10.77 19.49 -7.81
C TRP A 507 11.96 20.25 -7.21
N ALA A 508 13.12 19.64 -6.99
CA ALA A 508 14.30 20.38 -6.56
C ALA A 508 14.86 21.28 -7.67
N LYS A 509 14.59 20.96 -8.94
CA LYS A 509 15.09 21.67 -10.12
C LYS A 509 14.28 22.94 -10.44
N VAL A 510 13.09 23.13 -9.83
CA VAL A 510 12.24 24.33 -10.09
C VAL A 510 12.89 25.66 -9.66
N GLY A 511 13.86 25.64 -8.74
CA GLY A 511 14.57 26.85 -8.32
C GLY A 511 15.26 27.58 -9.48
N GLU A 512 15.63 26.85 -10.52
CA GLU A 512 16.31 27.39 -11.70
C GLU A 512 15.42 28.34 -12.54
N PHE A 513 14.10 28.29 -12.35
CA PHE A 513 13.11 29.12 -13.04
C PHE A 513 12.79 30.43 -12.31
N SER A 514 13.33 30.62 -11.10
CA SER A 514 13.09 31.82 -10.29
C SER A 514 14.04 32.99 -10.62
N GLU A 515 15.12 32.74 -11.37
CA GLU A 515 16.18 33.72 -11.62
C GLU A 515 16.33 34.10 -13.11
N GLY A 516 16.38 35.40 -13.40
CA GLY A 516 16.66 35.97 -14.73
C GLY A 516 15.53 36.83 -15.31
N SER A 517 15.74 37.37 -16.51
CA SER A 517 14.69 38.06 -17.28
C SER A 517 13.59 37.10 -17.72
N GLU A 518 12.40 37.62 -18.04
CA GLU A 518 11.26 36.81 -18.52
C GLU A 518 11.62 36.00 -19.77
N GLU A 519 12.36 36.59 -20.72
CA GLU A 519 12.87 35.89 -21.91
C GLU A 519 13.76 34.69 -21.56
N ARG A 520 14.60 34.83 -20.54
CA ARG A 520 15.46 33.74 -20.08
C ARG A 520 14.65 32.63 -19.42
N LYS A 521 13.60 32.97 -18.68
CA LYS A 521 12.68 31.99 -18.06
C LYS A 521 11.94 31.21 -19.13
N VAL A 522 11.41 31.88 -20.16
CA VAL A 522 10.74 31.24 -21.29
C VAL A 522 11.69 30.28 -22.02
N ARG A 523 12.93 30.70 -22.29
CA ARG A 523 13.92 29.82 -22.95
C ARG A 523 14.26 28.58 -22.12
N LYS A 524 14.51 28.75 -20.83
CA LYS A 524 14.73 27.62 -19.91
C LYS A 524 13.52 26.68 -19.87
N LEU A 525 12.31 27.22 -19.91
CA LEU A 525 11.09 26.42 -19.92
C LEU A 525 10.99 25.61 -21.22
N GLN A 526 11.25 26.21 -22.37
CA GLN A 526 11.29 25.50 -23.66
C GLN A 526 12.30 24.35 -23.66
N GLU A 527 13.47 24.53 -23.05
CA GLU A 527 14.49 23.48 -22.88
C GLU A 527 14.06 22.37 -21.90
N TRP A 528 13.13 22.66 -20.99
CA TRP A 528 12.64 21.71 -19.99
C TRP A 528 11.39 20.94 -20.41
N MET A 529 10.60 21.53 -21.30
CA MET A 529 9.39 20.94 -21.82
C MET A 529 9.64 19.60 -22.51
N ASP A 530 8.62 18.75 -22.48
CA ASP A 530 8.63 17.48 -23.20
C ASP A 530 8.83 17.73 -24.71
N GLU A 531 9.81 17.04 -25.30
CA GLU A 531 10.15 17.19 -26.72
C GLU A 531 8.99 16.82 -27.66
N SER A 532 8.03 16.01 -27.19
CA SER A 532 6.83 15.69 -27.96
C SER A 532 6.01 16.92 -28.32
N PHE A 533 6.10 18.00 -27.55
CA PHE A 533 5.38 19.25 -27.80
C PHE A 533 5.95 20.06 -28.96
N LEU A 534 7.19 19.81 -29.40
CA LEU A 534 7.83 20.57 -30.47
C LEU A 534 7.09 20.45 -31.83
N ARG A 535 6.19 19.47 -31.96
CA ARG A 535 5.39 19.21 -33.16
C ARG A 535 3.93 19.66 -33.03
N GLU A 536 3.57 20.29 -31.92
CA GLU A 536 2.21 20.73 -31.63
C GLU A 536 2.06 22.25 -31.75
N GLU A 537 0.88 22.70 -32.18
CA GLU A 537 0.49 24.11 -32.07
C GLU A 537 0.15 24.41 -30.61
N LEU A 538 1.15 24.87 -29.84
CA LEU A 538 1.00 25.22 -28.42
C LEU A 538 1.23 26.71 -28.19
N THR A 539 0.49 27.27 -27.22
CA THR A 539 0.77 28.63 -26.73
C THR A 539 1.69 28.54 -25.52
N MET A 540 2.85 29.20 -25.61
CA MET A 540 3.79 29.26 -24.48
C MET A 540 3.15 29.92 -23.25
N GLU A 541 2.15 30.79 -23.42
CA GLU A 541 1.39 31.38 -22.31
C GLU A 541 0.66 30.32 -21.48
N SER A 542 0.02 29.34 -22.13
CA SER A 542 -0.64 28.23 -21.43
C SER A 542 0.36 27.43 -20.61
N VAL A 543 1.53 27.12 -21.18
CA VAL A 543 2.58 26.36 -20.48
C VAL A 543 3.17 27.16 -19.31
N VAL A 544 3.44 28.46 -19.51
CA VAL A 544 3.95 29.36 -18.46
C VAL A 544 2.96 29.44 -17.30
N ASN A 545 1.65 29.54 -17.57
CA ASN A 545 0.62 29.55 -16.54
C ASN A 545 0.62 28.25 -15.73
N VAL A 546 0.62 27.08 -16.39
CA VAL A 546 0.69 25.78 -15.72
C VAL A 546 1.97 25.63 -14.91
N MET A 547 3.10 26.05 -15.46
CA MET A 547 4.40 26.04 -14.79
C MET A 547 4.40 26.92 -13.53
N SER A 548 3.79 28.11 -13.60
CA SER A 548 3.64 29.01 -12.45
C SER A 548 2.78 28.41 -11.34
N VAL A 549 1.72 27.68 -11.71
CA VAL A 549 0.89 26.92 -10.76
C VAL A 549 1.72 25.80 -10.12
N ALA A 550 2.48 25.05 -10.92
CA ALA A 550 3.33 23.96 -10.42
C ALA A 550 4.37 24.46 -9.42
N ILE A 551 5.10 25.55 -9.73
CA ILE A 551 6.09 26.18 -8.82
C ILE A 551 5.43 26.60 -7.50
N SER A 552 4.24 27.21 -7.58
CA SER A 552 3.49 27.64 -6.39
C SER A 552 3.05 26.44 -5.54
N CYS A 553 2.65 25.34 -6.17
CA CYS A 553 2.25 24.10 -5.50
C CYS A 553 3.41 23.42 -4.76
N VAL A 554 4.62 23.41 -5.34
CA VAL A 554 5.81 22.77 -4.73
C VAL A 554 6.59 23.69 -3.78
N ASN A 555 5.98 24.80 -3.32
CA ASN A 555 6.62 25.69 -2.36
C ASN A 555 6.95 24.94 -1.06
N LYS A 556 8.16 25.16 -0.52
CA LYS A 556 8.58 24.55 0.76
C LYS A 556 7.69 24.96 1.93
N ASP A 557 7.18 26.19 1.92
CA ASP A 557 6.24 26.69 2.92
C ASP A 557 4.80 26.31 2.53
N PRO A 558 4.10 25.43 3.28
CA PRO A 558 2.75 24.98 2.96
C PRO A 558 1.72 26.11 2.96
N SER A 559 1.97 27.19 3.71
CA SER A 559 1.08 28.34 3.78
C SER A 559 1.03 29.13 2.46
N ARG A 560 2.13 29.11 1.70
CA ARG A 560 2.27 29.78 0.40
C ARG A 560 1.71 28.99 -0.78
N ARG A 561 1.37 27.71 -0.57
CA ARG A 561 0.75 26.89 -1.61
C ARG A 561 -0.70 27.33 -1.83
N PRO A 562 -1.16 27.48 -3.08
CA PRO A 562 -2.53 27.89 -3.37
C PRO A 562 -3.56 26.84 -2.92
N GLY A 563 -4.80 27.26 -2.76
CA GLY A 563 -5.92 26.34 -2.56
C GLY A 563 -6.33 25.65 -3.86
N MET A 564 -6.97 24.47 -3.78
CA MET A 564 -7.41 23.75 -4.98
C MET A 564 -8.42 24.55 -5.83
N VAL A 565 -9.19 25.46 -5.24
CA VAL A 565 -10.11 26.36 -5.97
C VAL A 565 -9.33 27.28 -6.92
N GLU A 566 -8.25 27.90 -6.42
CA GLU A 566 -7.41 28.81 -7.19
C GLU A 566 -6.67 28.06 -8.31
N ILE A 567 -6.19 26.84 -8.00
CA ILE A 567 -5.55 25.95 -8.96
C ILE A 567 -6.50 25.60 -10.10
N VAL A 568 -7.73 25.15 -9.80
CA VAL A 568 -8.72 24.80 -10.82
C VAL A 568 -9.04 26.01 -11.71
N TYR A 569 -9.20 27.20 -11.13
CA TYR A 569 -9.42 28.43 -11.88
C TYR A 569 -8.25 28.76 -12.83
N ALA A 570 -7.00 28.69 -12.33
CA ALA A 570 -5.82 28.98 -13.13
C ALA A 570 -5.62 27.98 -14.29
N LEU A 571 -5.88 26.69 -14.04
CA LEU A 571 -5.81 25.66 -15.09
C LEU A 571 -6.94 25.80 -16.12
N SER A 572 -8.16 26.14 -15.69
CA SER A 572 -9.29 26.37 -16.60
C SER A 572 -9.02 27.54 -17.53
N LYS A 573 -8.51 28.66 -17.00
CA LYS A 573 -8.08 29.80 -17.82
C LYS A 573 -7.02 29.41 -18.86
N SER A 574 -6.14 28.46 -18.53
CA SER A 574 -5.11 27.98 -19.45
C SER A 574 -5.68 27.13 -20.60
N ILE A 575 -6.87 26.53 -20.41
CA ILE A 575 -7.63 25.82 -21.45
C ILE A 575 -8.33 26.82 -22.37
N ASP A 576 -8.92 27.87 -21.80
CA ASP A 576 -9.60 28.92 -22.57
C ASP A 576 -8.61 29.65 -23.49
N LEU A 577 -7.41 29.97 -22.99
CA LEU A 577 -6.31 30.54 -23.79
C LEU A 577 -5.85 29.66 -24.97
N PHE A 578 -6.09 28.35 -24.88
CA PHE A 578 -5.85 27.43 -26.01
C PHE A 578 -7.01 27.44 -27.01
N SER A 579 -8.24 27.57 -26.51
CA SER A 579 -9.47 27.49 -27.31
C SER A 579 -9.68 28.74 -28.17
N ASP A 580 -9.37 29.93 -27.65
CA ASP A 580 -9.51 31.20 -28.38
C ASP A 580 -8.65 31.27 -29.66
N VAL A 581 -7.51 30.57 -29.68
CA VAL A 581 -6.62 30.51 -30.87
C VAL A 581 -7.20 29.61 -31.97
N SER A 582 -8.00 28.61 -31.61
CA SER A 582 -8.63 27.70 -32.59
C SER A 582 -9.79 28.36 -33.36
N GLU A 583 -10.40 29.42 -32.81
CA GLU A 583 -11.47 30.18 -33.49
C GLU A 583 -10.93 31.33 -34.37
N GLU A 584 -9.73 31.87 -34.11
CA GLU A 584 -9.13 32.92 -34.95
C GLU A 584 -8.70 32.43 -36.36
N GLY A 585 -8.76 31.11 -36.62
CA GLY A 585 -8.57 30.52 -37.95
C GLY A 585 -9.82 30.46 -38.83
N LEU A 586 -11.02 30.80 -38.32
CA LEU A 586 -12.26 30.80 -39.09
C LEU A 586 -12.75 32.23 -39.33
N SER A 587 -12.60 32.68 -40.58
CA SER A 587 -13.19 33.90 -41.12
C SER A 587 -14.62 34.13 -40.60
N PRO A 588 -14.98 35.34 -40.13
CA PRO A 588 -16.30 35.59 -39.58
C PRO A 588 -17.35 35.41 -40.68
N ARG A 589 -18.19 34.39 -40.51
CA ARG A 589 -19.42 34.20 -41.30
C ARG A 589 -20.22 35.50 -41.23
N GLN A 590 -20.27 36.23 -42.35
CA GLN A 590 -21.20 37.33 -42.54
C GLN A 590 -22.62 36.80 -42.35
N VAL A 591 -23.22 37.15 -41.20
CA VAL A 591 -24.65 36.99 -40.97
C VAL A 591 -25.36 37.97 -41.89
N THR A 592 -25.90 37.48 -42.99
CA THR A 592 -26.87 38.23 -43.79
C THR A 592 -28.23 38.06 -43.14
N ALA A 593 -28.74 39.14 -42.55
CA ALA A 593 -30.10 39.19 -42.03
C ALA A 593 -31.11 39.02 -43.18
N ARG A 594 -32.14 38.22 -42.94
CA ARG A 594 -33.42 38.23 -43.67
C ARG A 594 -34.54 38.45 -42.68
#